data_AF-A0A7C6TXD6-F1
#
_entry.id   AF-A0A7C6TXD6-F1
#
_cell.length_a   1.000
_cell.length_b   1.000
_cell.length_c   1.000
_cell.angle_alpha   90.00
_cell.angle_beta   90.00
_cell.angle_gamma   90.00
#
_symmetry.space_group_name_H-M   'P 1'
#
loop_
_entity.id
_entity.type
_entity.pdbx_description
1 polymer ?
#
loop_
_entity_poly.entity_id
_entity_poly.type
_entity_poly.pdbx_seq_one_letter_code
_entity_poly.pdbx_strand_id
1 'polypeptide(L)'
;MKRPFRNIGMQASLLVFWVTLASSLLLALSAQCWQGWALFGVATGAALFYVYLTYRRYRLLADMADEISAILHGNDTLRLERYKEGELSILQSEVAKMTVRLREQAERLSGEKERLSDAIADISHQLRTPLTSVRLLASLLEEPGRPGSRRDELSELNTLLDRISWLIEALLKLSKLDAGMVSFRNDQVMVSELVEKAAAPLAVSMEVRNQQLDVTMGANPAFCGDLLWSAEAVGNILKNCMEHTP
;
A
#
# COMPACT_ATOMS: atom_id res chain seq x y z
N MET A 1 -2.39 -14.14 -26.78
CA MET A 1 -0.94 -14.35 -26.64
C MET A 1 -0.66 -15.86 -26.60
N LYS A 2 -0.01 -16.41 -27.64
CA LYS A 2 0.18 -17.86 -27.87
C LYS A 2 1.15 -18.42 -26.81
N ARG A 3 0.69 -19.36 -25.98
CA ARG A 3 1.45 -19.96 -24.85
C ARG A 3 2.42 -21.05 -25.36
N PRO A 4 3.76 -20.83 -25.34
CA PRO A 4 4.76 -21.78 -25.86
C PRO A 4 5.04 -22.97 -24.91
N PHE A 5 4.59 -22.90 -23.66
CA PHE A 5 4.84 -23.95 -22.65
C PHE A 5 3.97 -25.21 -22.78
N ARG A 6 2.99 -25.24 -23.69
CA ARG A 6 2.02 -26.34 -23.81
C ARG A 6 2.62 -27.64 -24.38
N ASN A 7 3.81 -27.58 -24.96
CA ASN A 7 4.33 -28.70 -25.74
C ASN A 7 5.54 -29.43 -25.16
N ILE A 8 6.43 -28.79 -24.38
CA ILE A 8 7.74 -29.41 -24.11
C ILE A 8 7.64 -30.66 -23.21
N GLY A 9 6.91 -30.59 -22.09
CA GLY A 9 6.76 -31.74 -21.18
C GLY A 9 5.91 -32.86 -21.79
N MET A 10 4.86 -32.51 -22.53
CA MET A 10 3.99 -33.49 -23.20
C MET A 10 4.72 -34.16 -24.37
N GLN A 11 5.46 -33.40 -25.19
CA GLN A 11 6.28 -33.92 -26.27
C GLN A 11 7.42 -34.80 -25.73
N ALA A 12 8.07 -34.41 -24.63
CA ALA A 12 9.09 -35.25 -23.99
C ALA A 12 8.50 -36.57 -23.48
N SER A 13 7.32 -36.54 -22.84
CA SER A 13 6.65 -37.77 -22.39
C SER A 13 6.19 -38.66 -23.55
N LEU A 14 5.74 -38.07 -24.66
CA LEU A 14 5.37 -38.79 -25.88
C LEU A 14 6.59 -39.39 -26.58
N LEU A 15 7.72 -38.70 -26.60
CA LEU A 15 8.98 -39.22 -27.13
C LEU A 15 9.47 -40.41 -26.31
N VAL A 16 9.44 -40.31 -24.97
CA VAL A 16 9.78 -41.43 -24.08
C VAL A 16 8.82 -42.61 -24.28
N PHE A 17 7.52 -42.35 -24.46
CA PHE A 17 6.54 -43.39 -24.81
C PHE A 17 6.90 -44.09 -26.13
N TRP A 18 7.17 -43.34 -27.21
CA TRP A 18 7.51 -43.92 -28.50
C TRP A 18 8.84 -44.67 -28.48
N VAL A 19 9.85 -44.18 -27.76
CA VAL A 19 11.15 -44.84 -27.62
C VAL A 19 11.02 -46.14 -26.81
N THR A 20 10.26 -46.15 -25.72
CA THR A 20 10.02 -47.36 -24.92
C THR A 20 9.17 -48.39 -25.68
N LEU A 21 8.17 -47.94 -26.44
CA LEU A 21 7.38 -48.78 -27.33
C LEU A 21 8.23 -49.40 -28.45
N ALA A 22 9.07 -48.61 -29.12
CA ALA A 22 9.94 -49.11 -30.18
C ALA A 22 10.99 -50.11 -29.67
N SER A 23 11.61 -49.81 -28.51
CA SER A 23 12.62 -50.68 -27.89
C SER A 23 12.02 -52.01 -27.42
N SER A 24 10.83 -51.99 -26.83
CA SER A 24 10.14 -53.20 -26.40
C SER A 24 9.64 -54.05 -27.58
N LEU A 25 9.22 -53.43 -28.69
CA LEU A 25 8.83 -54.13 -29.92
C LEU A 25 10.02 -54.84 -30.57
N LEU A 26 11.19 -54.19 -30.61
CA LEU A 26 12.44 -54.77 -31.15
C LEU A 26 12.92 -55.99 -30.33
N LEU A 27 12.80 -55.92 -29.00
CA LEU A 27 13.11 -57.05 -28.11
C LEU A 27 12.11 -58.21 -28.27
N ALA A 28 10.83 -57.91 -28.46
CA ALA A 28 9.80 -58.94 -28.67
C ALA A 28 9.98 -59.69 -30.01
N LEU A 29 10.36 -58.97 -31.07
CA LEU A 29 10.60 -59.55 -32.40
C LEU A 29 11.86 -60.41 -32.46
N SER A 30 12.92 -60.02 -31.74
CA SER A 30 14.19 -60.77 -31.71
C SER A 30 14.18 -62.01 -30.82
N ALA A 31 13.32 -62.06 -29.80
CA ALA A 31 13.31 -63.15 -28.83
C ALA A 31 12.58 -64.42 -29.33
N GLN A 32 11.77 -64.35 -30.39
CA GLN A 32 10.94 -65.45 -30.93
C GLN A 32 10.18 -66.27 -29.86
N CYS A 33 9.89 -65.66 -28.71
CA CYS A 33 9.44 -66.33 -27.49
C CYS A 33 8.21 -65.60 -26.91
N TRP A 34 7.25 -66.36 -26.38
CA TRP A 34 6.03 -65.83 -25.76
C TRP A 34 6.31 -64.80 -24.64
N GLN A 35 7.43 -64.93 -23.95
CA GLN A 35 7.85 -64.02 -22.88
C GLN A 35 8.10 -62.57 -23.36
N GLY A 36 8.52 -62.39 -24.62
CA GLY A 36 8.78 -61.05 -25.18
C GLY A 36 7.50 -60.22 -25.36
N TRP A 37 6.42 -60.87 -25.82
CA TRP A 37 5.11 -60.21 -25.98
C TRP A 37 4.48 -59.81 -24.65
N ALA A 38 4.69 -60.58 -23.58
CA ALA A 38 4.24 -60.24 -22.23
C ALA A 38 4.93 -58.98 -21.70
N LEU A 39 6.25 -58.86 -21.86
CA LEU A 39 7.03 -57.67 -21.48
C LEU A 39 6.60 -56.42 -22.24
N PHE A 40 6.32 -56.55 -23.55
CA PHE A 40 5.79 -55.46 -24.37
C PHE A 40 4.44 -54.93 -23.86
N GLY A 41 3.53 -55.84 -23.49
CA GLY A 41 2.24 -55.47 -22.92
C GLY A 41 2.37 -54.67 -21.62
N VAL A 42 3.24 -55.13 -20.70
CA VAL A 42 3.48 -54.45 -19.42
C VAL A 42 4.10 -53.07 -19.63
N ALA A 43 5.11 -52.96 -20.51
CA ALA A 43 5.77 -51.69 -20.82
C ALA A 43 4.78 -50.67 -21.43
N THR A 44 3.95 -51.11 -22.38
CA THR A 44 2.94 -50.26 -23.02
C THR A 44 1.89 -49.80 -22.01
N GLY A 45 1.43 -50.71 -21.14
CA GLY A 45 0.49 -50.38 -20.06
C GLY A 45 1.05 -49.35 -19.08
N ALA A 46 2.29 -49.54 -18.63
CA ALA A 46 2.98 -48.59 -17.75
C ALA A 46 3.16 -47.21 -18.41
N ALA A 47 3.50 -47.19 -19.70
CA ALA A 47 3.71 -45.96 -20.45
C ALA A 47 2.39 -45.19 -20.70
N LEU A 48 1.28 -45.90 -21.01
CA LEU A 48 -0.06 -45.30 -21.09
C LEU A 48 -0.52 -44.76 -19.74
N PHE A 49 -0.26 -45.49 -18.65
CA PHE A 49 -0.57 -45.05 -17.29
C PHE A 49 0.23 -43.79 -16.91
N TYR A 50 1.51 -43.72 -17.26
CA TYR A 50 2.34 -42.54 -17.04
C TYR A 50 1.85 -41.31 -17.82
N VAL A 51 1.49 -41.48 -19.10
CA VAL A 51 0.91 -40.41 -19.92
C VAL A 51 -0.42 -39.93 -19.33
N TYR A 52 -1.27 -40.86 -18.89
CA TYR A 52 -2.53 -40.54 -18.22
C TYR A 52 -2.33 -39.72 -16.94
N LEU A 53 -1.41 -40.12 -16.06
CA LEU A 53 -1.08 -39.38 -14.84
C LEU A 53 -0.54 -37.98 -15.16
N THR A 54 0.33 -37.86 -16.16
CA THR A 54 0.90 -36.58 -16.60
C THR A 54 -0.18 -35.64 -17.14
N TYR A 55 -1.09 -36.17 -17.96
CA TYR A 55 -2.22 -35.42 -18.50
C TYR A 55 -3.17 -34.95 -17.39
N ARG A 56 -3.43 -35.80 -16.39
CA ARG A 56 -4.25 -35.44 -15.23
C ARG A 56 -3.62 -34.32 -14.40
N ARG A 57 -2.30 -34.38 -14.14
CA ARG A 57 -1.56 -33.33 -13.43
C ARG A 57 -1.57 -32.00 -14.19
N TYR A 58 -1.38 -32.04 -15.51
CA TYR A 58 -1.31 -30.83 -16.32
C TYR A 58 -2.65 -30.08 -16.39
N ARG A 59 -3.77 -30.81 -16.51
CA ARG A 59 -5.09 -30.18 -16.45
C ARG A 59 -5.36 -29.50 -15.11
N LEU A 60 -4.98 -30.15 -14.01
CA LEU A 60 -5.15 -29.58 -12.68
C LEU A 60 -4.36 -28.27 -12.50
N LEU A 61 -3.13 -28.21 -13.00
CA LEU A 61 -2.31 -26.99 -13.00
C LEU A 61 -2.91 -25.89 -13.89
N ALA A 62 -3.51 -26.25 -15.02
CA ALA A 62 -4.18 -25.31 -15.90
C ALA A 62 -5.41 -24.69 -15.23
N ASP A 63 -6.23 -25.50 -14.55
CA ASP A 63 -7.40 -25.04 -13.81
C ASP A 63 -7.02 -24.08 -12.68
N MET A 64 -5.95 -24.38 -11.92
CA MET A 64 -5.41 -23.47 -10.89
C MET A 64 -4.92 -22.15 -11.47
N ALA A 65 -4.21 -22.18 -12.59
CA ALA A 65 -3.71 -20.97 -13.25
C ALA A 65 -4.87 -20.08 -13.75
N ASP A 66 -5.94 -20.69 -14.24
CA ASP A 66 -7.13 -19.98 -14.69
C ASP A 66 -7.95 -19.42 -13.51
N GLU A 67 -7.99 -20.10 -12.36
CA GLU A 67 -8.61 -19.60 -11.12
C GLU A 67 -7.84 -18.39 -10.56
N ILE A 68 -6.50 -18.47 -10.50
CA ILE A 68 -5.64 -17.32 -10.13
C ILE A 68 -5.87 -16.15 -11.08
N SER A 69 -5.93 -16.42 -12.39
CA SER A 69 -6.22 -15.40 -13.40
C SER A 69 -7.59 -14.78 -13.17
N ALA A 70 -8.62 -15.56 -12.83
CA ALA A 70 -9.96 -15.02 -12.53
C ALA A 70 -9.96 -14.11 -11.30
N ILE A 71 -9.16 -14.43 -10.27
CA ILE A 71 -9.02 -13.58 -9.08
C ILE A 71 -8.32 -12.26 -9.43
N LEU A 72 -7.26 -12.30 -10.23
CA LEU A 72 -6.59 -11.09 -10.76
C LEU A 72 -7.52 -10.19 -11.58
N HIS A 73 -8.62 -10.74 -12.12
CA HIS A 73 -9.62 -10.01 -12.90
C HIS A 73 -10.92 -9.76 -12.13
N GLY A 74 -10.93 -9.94 -10.80
CA GLY A 74 -12.01 -9.48 -9.91
C GLY A 74 -13.24 -10.39 -9.80
N ASN A 75 -13.14 -11.69 -10.09
CA ASN A 75 -14.25 -12.62 -9.94
C ASN A 75 -14.16 -13.42 -8.62
N ASP A 76 -15.24 -13.41 -7.83
CA ASP A 76 -15.16 -13.34 -6.35
C ASP A 76 -15.50 -14.63 -5.60
N THR A 77 -15.24 -15.83 -6.15
CA THR A 77 -15.59 -17.07 -5.43
C THR A 77 -14.45 -18.08 -5.36
N LEU A 78 -13.72 -18.03 -4.24
CA LEU A 78 -12.82 -19.08 -3.78
C LEU A 78 -13.64 -20.34 -3.49
N ARG A 79 -13.66 -21.32 -4.40
CA ARG A 79 -14.19 -22.67 -4.14
C ARG A 79 -13.03 -23.62 -3.83
N LEU A 80 -12.44 -23.44 -2.65
CA LEU A 80 -11.33 -24.27 -2.13
C LEU A 80 -11.75 -25.69 -1.68
N GLU A 81 -12.98 -26.12 -1.93
CA GLU A 81 -13.53 -27.37 -1.38
C GLU A 81 -13.14 -28.66 -2.12
N ARG A 82 -12.29 -28.61 -3.15
CA ARG A 82 -12.17 -29.75 -4.10
C ARG A 82 -10.99 -30.70 -3.94
N TYR A 83 -10.05 -30.52 -2.99
CA TYR A 83 -8.86 -31.40 -2.93
C TYR A 83 -8.44 -31.75 -1.50
N LYS A 84 -8.66 -33.01 -1.12
CA LYS A 84 -8.54 -33.49 0.27
C LYS A 84 -7.18 -34.06 0.69
N GLU A 85 -6.17 -34.26 -0.16
CA GLU A 85 -4.87 -34.78 0.33
C GLU A 85 -3.73 -34.66 -0.71
N GLY A 86 -2.53 -34.23 -0.26
CA GLY A 86 -1.26 -34.25 -1.02
C GLY A 86 -0.47 -32.92 -1.04
N GLU A 87 0.80 -32.97 -1.47
CA GLU A 87 1.70 -31.79 -1.58
C GLU A 87 1.13 -30.65 -2.45
N LEU A 88 0.26 -30.99 -3.42
CA LEU A 88 -0.45 -30.01 -4.25
C LEU A 88 -1.50 -29.19 -3.48
N SER A 89 -2.10 -29.76 -2.43
CA SER A 89 -3.06 -29.05 -1.57
C SER A 89 -2.36 -27.96 -0.75
N ILE A 90 -1.12 -28.23 -0.31
CA ILE A 90 -0.28 -27.25 0.40
C ILE A 90 0.07 -26.08 -0.54
N LEU A 91 0.48 -26.38 -1.78
CA LEU A 91 0.76 -25.34 -2.78
C LEU A 91 -0.48 -24.49 -3.07
N GLN A 92 -1.66 -25.12 -3.22
CA GLN A 92 -2.92 -24.41 -3.43
C GLN A 92 -3.26 -23.48 -2.26
N SER A 93 -3.12 -23.97 -1.02
CA SER A 93 -3.34 -23.19 0.19
C SER A 93 -2.39 -21.98 0.24
N GLU A 94 -1.11 -22.17 -0.10
CA GLU A 94 -0.12 -21.11 -0.03
C GLU A 94 -0.33 -20.04 -1.11
N VAL A 95 -0.70 -20.46 -2.32
CA VAL A 95 -1.10 -19.53 -3.39
C VAL A 95 -2.38 -18.77 -3.01
N ALA A 96 -3.37 -19.45 -2.44
CA ALA A 96 -4.60 -18.80 -2.00
C ALA A 96 -4.32 -17.74 -0.91
N LYS A 97 -3.47 -18.06 0.08
CA LYS A 97 -3.03 -17.10 1.11
C LYS A 97 -2.30 -15.90 0.49
N MET A 98 -1.39 -16.14 -0.46
CA MET A 98 -0.68 -15.07 -1.15
C MET A 98 -1.65 -14.15 -1.90
N THR A 99 -2.62 -14.71 -2.61
CA THR A 99 -3.64 -13.95 -3.35
C THR A 99 -4.49 -13.10 -2.41
N VAL A 100 -4.91 -13.65 -1.26
CA VAL A 100 -5.64 -12.88 -0.23
C VAL A 100 -4.79 -11.72 0.29
N ARG A 101 -3.52 -11.97 0.63
CA ARG A 101 -2.60 -10.91 1.09
C ARG A 101 -2.38 -9.83 0.05
N LEU A 102 -2.24 -10.20 -1.22
CA LEU A 102 -2.10 -9.23 -2.33
C LEU A 102 -3.37 -8.38 -2.49
N ARG A 103 -4.55 -8.99 -2.35
CA ARG A 103 -5.83 -8.26 -2.37
C ARG A 103 -5.92 -7.29 -1.20
N GLU A 104 -5.62 -7.73 0.02
CA GLU A 104 -5.61 -6.86 1.20
C GLU A 104 -4.63 -5.69 1.03
N GLN A 105 -3.45 -5.93 0.45
CA GLN A 105 -2.48 -4.87 0.15
C GLN A 105 -3.00 -3.91 -0.92
N ALA A 106 -3.63 -4.41 -1.99
CA ALA A 106 -4.19 -3.59 -3.04
C ALA A 106 -5.35 -2.70 -2.52
N GLU A 107 -6.23 -3.27 -1.70
CA GLU A 107 -7.32 -2.53 -1.04
C GLU A 107 -6.78 -1.45 -0.10
N ARG A 108 -5.74 -1.76 0.69
CA ARG A 108 -5.05 -0.77 1.55
C ARG A 108 -4.45 0.37 0.74
N LEU A 109 -3.68 0.07 -0.30
CA LEU A 109 -3.06 1.07 -1.17
C LEU A 109 -4.11 1.94 -1.87
N SER A 110 -5.23 1.36 -2.29
CA SER A 110 -6.34 2.11 -2.87
C SER A 110 -6.94 3.09 -1.86
N GLY A 111 -7.17 2.64 -0.61
CA GLY A 111 -7.70 3.51 0.45
C GLY A 111 -6.72 4.62 0.85
N GLU A 112 -5.42 4.35 0.89
CA GLU A 112 -4.38 5.36 1.12
C GLU A 112 -4.36 6.42 0.01
N LYS A 113 -4.46 5.99 -1.26
CA LYS A 113 -4.52 6.89 -2.41
C LYS A 113 -5.75 7.81 -2.37
N GLU A 114 -6.91 7.28 -2.00
CA GLU A 114 -8.15 8.05 -1.88
C GLU A 114 -8.03 9.14 -0.80
N ARG A 115 -7.54 8.78 0.39
CA ARG A 115 -7.29 9.74 1.48
C ARG A 115 -6.33 10.87 1.07
N LEU A 116 -5.26 10.54 0.36
CA LEU A 116 -4.33 11.54 -0.15
C LEU A 116 -5.00 12.47 -1.18
N SER A 117 -5.82 11.91 -2.07
CA SER A 117 -6.58 12.68 -3.05
C SER A 117 -7.54 13.66 -2.38
N ASP A 118 -8.28 13.20 -1.36
CA ASP A 118 -9.20 14.02 -0.60
C ASP A 118 -8.47 15.14 0.16
N ALA A 119 -7.35 14.83 0.80
CA ALA A 119 -6.53 15.83 1.49
C ALA A 119 -6.00 16.91 0.53
N ILE A 120 -5.56 16.55 -0.68
CA ILE A 120 -5.12 17.50 -1.71
C ILE A 120 -6.30 18.37 -2.17
N ALA A 121 -7.48 17.77 -2.38
CA ALA A 121 -8.68 18.50 -2.77
C ALA A 121 -9.08 19.53 -1.71
N ASP A 122 -9.13 19.12 -0.45
CA ASP A 122 -9.47 19.98 0.68
C ASP A 122 -8.51 21.16 0.81
N ILE A 123 -7.21 20.91 0.71
CA ILE A 123 -6.20 21.98 0.80
C ILE A 123 -6.29 22.91 -0.41
N SER A 124 -6.58 22.38 -1.60
CA SER A 124 -6.82 23.22 -2.79
C SER A 124 -8.02 24.14 -2.62
N HIS A 125 -9.10 23.66 -1.98
CA HIS A 125 -10.26 24.49 -1.63
C HIS A 125 -9.90 25.55 -0.59
N GLN A 126 -9.19 25.17 0.48
CA GLN A 126 -8.76 26.08 1.53
C GLN A 126 -7.77 27.14 1.05
N LEU A 127 -6.97 26.86 0.02
CA LEU A 127 -6.06 27.82 -0.62
C LEU A 127 -6.77 28.80 -1.55
N ARG A 128 -7.87 28.39 -2.20
CA ARG A 128 -8.61 29.23 -3.14
C ARG A 128 -9.14 30.50 -2.46
N THR A 129 -9.71 30.36 -1.26
CA THR A 129 -10.28 31.47 -0.49
C THR A 129 -9.27 32.58 -0.17
N PRO A 130 -8.14 32.32 0.52
CA PRO A 130 -7.15 33.35 0.82
C PRO A 130 -6.50 33.90 -0.46
N LEU A 131 -6.31 33.08 -1.50
CA LEU A 131 -5.76 33.56 -2.78
C LEU A 131 -6.69 34.55 -3.48
N THR A 132 -8.01 34.34 -3.42
CA THR A 132 -9.01 35.30 -3.92
C THR A 132 -8.95 36.60 -3.13
N SER A 133 -8.85 36.53 -1.80
CA SER A 133 -8.70 37.71 -0.94
C SER A 133 -7.40 38.48 -1.21
N VAL A 134 -6.29 37.77 -1.42
CA VAL A 134 -5.00 38.37 -1.82
C VAL A 134 -5.13 39.12 -3.15
N ARG A 135 -5.80 38.55 -4.15
CA ARG A 135 -6.04 39.22 -5.43
C ARG A 135 -6.89 40.48 -5.29
N LEU A 136 -7.92 40.43 -4.44
CA LEU A 136 -8.78 41.58 -4.17
C LEU A 136 -7.98 42.71 -3.48
N LEU A 137 -7.26 42.39 -2.40
CA LEU A 137 -6.42 43.36 -1.68
C LEU A 137 -5.32 43.95 -2.56
N ALA A 138 -4.67 43.13 -3.38
CA ALA A 138 -3.69 43.59 -4.35
C ALA A 138 -4.30 44.56 -5.37
N SER A 139 -5.51 44.27 -5.88
CA SER A 139 -6.21 45.17 -6.80
C SER A 139 -6.61 46.51 -6.17
N LEU A 140 -6.96 46.50 -4.87
CA LEU A 140 -7.25 47.72 -4.11
C LEU A 140 -5.99 48.56 -3.85
N LEU A 141 -4.83 47.91 -3.66
CA LEU A 141 -3.53 48.57 -3.49
C LEU A 141 -3.00 49.21 -4.79
N GLU A 142 -3.41 48.69 -5.96
CA GLU A 142 -3.04 49.24 -7.28
C GLU A 142 -3.83 50.52 -7.64
N GLU A 143 -4.92 50.86 -6.96
CA GLU A 143 -5.71 52.07 -7.23
C GLU A 143 -4.96 53.37 -6.81
N PRO A 144 -4.59 54.26 -7.74
CA PRO A 144 -3.89 55.50 -7.42
C PRO A 144 -4.81 56.51 -6.72
N GLY A 145 -4.32 57.14 -5.64
CA GLY A 145 -4.97 58.31 -5.02
C GLY A 145 -5.77 58.07 -3.74
N ARG A 146 -5.84 56.84 -3.22
CA ARG A 146 -6.52 56.53 -1.95
C ARG A 146 -5.63 56.87 -0.73
N PRO A 147 -5.99 57.84 0.13
CA PRO A 147 -5.24 58.15 1.34
C PRO A 147 -5.73 57.28 2.51
N GLY A 148 -4.81 56.62 3.23
CA GLY A 148 -5.05 56.19 4.61
C GLY A 148 -5.16 54.70 4.94
N SER A 149 -5.23 53.77 3.97
CA SER A 149 -5.46 52.33 4.28
C SER A 149 -4.38 51.35 3.79
N ARG A 150 -3.35 51.80 3.06
CA ARG A 150 -2.35 50.90 2.44
C ARG A 150 -1.56 50.04 3.42
N ARG A 151 -1.27 50.55 4.62
CA ARG A 151 -0.52 49.79 5.64
C ARG A 151 -1.35 48.64 6.21
N ASP A 152 -2.63 48.88 6.45
CA ASP A 152 -3.54 47.87 6.99
C ASP A 152 -3.84 46.80 5.92
N GLU A 153 -4.06 47.21 4.67
CA GLU A 153 -4.22 46.31 3.51
C GLU A 153 -2.98 45.44 3.27
N LEU A 154 -1.77 46.00 3.39
CA LEU A 154 -0.51 45.24 3.31
C LEU A 154 -0.32 44.28 4.49
N SER A 155 -0.74 44.67 5.69
CA SER A 155 -0.71 43.81 6.88
C SER A 155 -1.66 42.61 6.72
N GLU A 156 -2.86 42.86 6.20
CA GLU A 156 -3.86 41.83 5.90
C GLU A 156 -3.38 40.88 4.79
N LEU A 157 -2.74 41.43 3.75
CA LEU A 157 -2.08 40.65 2.69
C LEU A 157 -1.02 39.70 3.25
N ASN A 158 -0.12 40.20 4.11
CA ASN A 158 0.91 39.38 4.75
C ASN A 158 0.29 38.27 5.60
N THR A 159 -0.75 38.59 6.38
CA THR A 159 -1.46 37.59 7.19
C THR A 159 -2.07 36.47 6.33
N LEU A 160 -2.62 36.80 5.16
CA LEU A 160 -3.16 35.81 4.22
C LEU A 160 -2.06 34.97 3.56
N LEU A 161 -0.92 35.56 3.23
CA LEU A 161 0.25 34.86 2.68
C LEU A 161 0.86 33.90 3.71
N ASP A 162 0.93 34.30 4.98
CA ASP A 162 1.37 33.43 6.08
C ASP A 162 0.41 32.24 6.25
N ARG A 163 -0.90 32.49 6.13
CA ARG A 163 -1.91 31.42 6.17
C ARG A 163 -1.75 30.43 5.00
N ILE A 164 -1.51 30.92 3.78
CA ILE A 164 -1.25 30.08 2.61
C ILE A 164 0.02 29.25 2.81
N SER A 165 1.09 29.88 3.30
CA SER A 165 2.37 29.21 3.55
C SER A 165 2.22 28.09 4.58
N TRP A 166 1.48 28.36 5.67
CA TRP A 166 1.15 27.35 6.68
C TRP A 166 0.36 26.16 6.11
N LEU A 167 -0.64 26.41 5.25
CA LEU A 167 -1.41 25.33 4.59
C LEU A 167 -0.54 24.46 3.68
N ILE A 168 0.39 25.06 2.94
CA ILE A 168 1.33 24.35 2.08
C ILE A 168 2.29 23.50 2.93
N GLU A 169 2.85 24.06 4.00
CA GLU A 169 3.72 23.33 4.92
C GLU A 169 2.99 22.16 5.58
N ALA A 170 1.75 22.35 6.02
CA ALA A 170 0.91 21.28 6.58
C ALA A 170 0.67 20.16 5.56
N LEU A 171 0.35 20.48 4.30
CA LEU A 171 0.19 19.50 3.22
C LEU A 171 1.49 18.71 2.99
N LEU A 172 2.62 19.40 2.92
CA LEU A 172 3.92 18.76 2.70
C LEU A 172 4.31 17.85 3.87
N LYS A 173 4.01 18.23 5.12
CA LYS A 173 4.24 17.38 6.29
C LYS A 173 3.35 16.14 6.26
N LEU A 174 2.06 16.30 5.96
CA LEU A 174 1.12 15.19 5.83
C LEU A 174 1.56 14.20 4.72
N SER A 175 1.93 14.72 3.55
CA SER A 175 2.42 13.90 2.44
C SER A 175 3.71 13.14 2.79
N LYS A 176 4.62 13.74 3.58
CA LYS A 176 5.82 13.05 4.06
C LYS A 176 5.50 11.93 5.06
N LEU A 177 4.51 12.13 5.92
CA LEU A 177 4.03 11.13 6.87
C LEU A 177 3.38 9.94 6.13
N ASP A 178 2.48 10.21 5.19
CA ASP A 178 1.78 9.18 4.41
C ASP A 178 2.75 8.37 3.52
N ALA A 179 3.78 9.02 2.96
CA ALA A 179 4.81 8.34 2.18
C ALA A 179 5.79 7.51 3.04
N GLY A 180 5.64 7.49 4.37
CA GLY A 180 6.56 6.80 5.28
C GLY A 180 7.99 7.34 5.25
N MET A 181 8.19 8.57 4.74
CA MET A 181 9.51 9.20 4.62
C MET A 181 9.97 9.86 5.93
N VAL A 182 9.09 9.93 6.93
CA VAL A 182 9.41 10.45 8.26
C VAL A 182 10.04 9.35 9.10
N SER A 183 11.29 9.55 9.50
CA SER A 183 11.95 8.72 10.51
C SER A 183 11.71 9.33 11.88
N PHE A 184 10.91 8.64 12.70
CA PHE A 184 10.68 9.04 14.09
C PHE A 184 11.87 8.63 14.95
N ARG A 185 12.38 9.56 15.76
CA ARG A 185 13.35 9.22 16.81
C ARG A 185 12.61 8.65 18.00
N ASN A 186 13.19 7.64 18.63
CA ASN A 186 12.64 7.06 19.84
C ASN A 186 13.62 7.30 20.97
N ASP A 187 13.55 8.51 21.52
CA ASP A 187 14.41 9.00 22.59
C ASP A 187 13.59 9.15 23.89
N GLN A 188 14.26 9.13 25.04
CA GLN A 188 13.61 9.46 26.30
C GLN A 188 13.36 10.98 26.35
N VAL A 189 12.09 11.38 26.32
CA VAL A 189 11.64 12.78 26.30
C VAL A 189 11.02 13.14 27.65
N MET A 190 11.51 14.22 28.26
CA MET A 190 10.90 14.80 29.44
C MET A 190 9.66 15.61 29.04
N VAL A 191 8.53 15.39 29.73
CA VAL A 191 7.27 16.08 29.43
C VAL A 191 7.37 17.58 29.70
N SER A 192 8.21 18.01 30.65
CA SER A 192 8.48 19.43 30.89
C SER A 192 9.07 20.12 29.66
N GLU A 193 10.08 19.50 29.04
CA GLU A 193 10.72 20.01 27.81
C GLU A 193 9.74 20.02 26.63
N LEU A 194 8.91 18.96 26.52
CA LEU A 194 7.87 18.87 25.51
C LEU A 194 6.90 20.06 25.59
N VAL A 195 6.36 20.34 26.78
CA VAL A 195 5.36 21.39 26.99
C VAL A 195 5.98 22.77 26.76
N GLU A 196 7.19 23.02 27.27
CA GLU A 196 7.90 24.28 27.05
C GLU A 196 8.10 24.56 25.55
N LYS A 197 8.55 23.53 24.81
CA LYS A 197 8.78 23.64 23.37
C LYS A 197 7.50 23.84 22.57
N ALA A 198 6.40 23.18 22.98
CA ALA A 198 5.09 23.34 22.34
C ALA A 198 4.46 24.71 22.63
N ALA A 199 4.67 25.27 23.83
CA ALA A 199 4.10 26.55 24.25
C ALA A 199 4.90 27.77 23.75
N ALA A 200 6.22 27.64 23.53
CA ALA A 200 7.08 28.75 23.16
C ALA A 200 6.60 29.57 21.94
N PRO A 201 6.13 28.96 20.82
CA PRO A 201 5.63 29.72 19.68
C PRO A 201 4.32 30.47 19.95
N LEU A 202 3.55 30.05 20.96
CA LEU A 202 2.24 30.58 21.29
C LEU A 202 2.29 31.63 22.41
N ALA A 203 3.40 31.71 23.15
CA ALA A 203 3.54 32.56 24.33
C ALA A 203 3.16 34.04 24.07
N VAL A 204 3.68 34.63 22.97
CA VAL A 204 3.37 36.02 22.60
C VAL A 204 1.88 36.20 22.28
N SER A 205 1.29 35.26 21.55
CA SER A 205 -0.13 35.31 21.18
C SER A 205 -1.05 35.17 22.39
N MET A 206 -0.69 34.31 23.34
CA MET A 206 -1.42 34.15 24.60
C MET A 206 -1.31 35.41 25.48
N GLU A 207 -0.14 36.05 25.52
CA GLU A 207 0.07 37.31 26.24
C GLU A 207 -0.77 38.46 25.66
N VAL A 208 -0.77 38.62 24.33
CA VAL A 208 -1.61 39.64 23.65
C VAL A 208 -3.10 39.43 23.90
N ARG A 209 -3.52 38.17 24.09
CA ARG A 209 -4.90 37.78 24.40
C ARG A 209 -5.22 37.74 25.90
N ASN A 210 -4.28 38.06 26.78
CA ASN A 210 -4.41 37.92 28.25
C ASN A 210 -4.85 36.51 28.71
N GLN A 211 -4.40 35.47 28.01
CA GLN A 211 -4.68 34.07 28.34
C GLN A 211 -3.53 33.49 29.17
N GLN A 212 -3.85 32.63 30.13
CA GLN A 212 -2.85 31.95 30.97
C GLN A 212 -2.79 30.46 30.67
N LEU A 213 -1.57 29.92 30.61
CA LEU A 213 -1.31 28.48 30.50
C LEU A 213 -0.92 27.95 31.89
N ASP A 214 -1.81 27.17 32.50
CA ASP A 214 -1.52 26.45 33.74
C ASP A 214 -1.10 25.01 33.42
N VAL A 215 0.04 24.58 33.96
CA VAL A 215 0.65 23.28 33.67
C VAL A 215 0.81 22.49 34.95
N THR A 216 -0.06 21.50 35.14
CA THR A 216 0.02 20.55 36.26
C THR A 216 0.62 19.24 35.79
N MET A 217 1.74 18.82 36.39
CA MET A 217 2.41 17.56 36.08
C MET A 217 2.99 16.90 37.33
N GLY A 218 3.13 15.56 37.30
CA GLY A 218 3.74 14.79 38.39
C GLY A 218 5.26 15.01 38.51
N ALA A 219 5.92 14.23 39.37
CA ALA A 219 7.37 14.30 39.51
C ALA A 219 8.06 13.71 38.26
N ASN A 220 8.72 14.57 37.48
CA ASN A 220 9.57 14.23 36.32
C ASN A 220 8.97 13.21 35.32
N PRO A 221 7.78 13.49 34.74
CA PRO A 221 7.17 12.58 33.79
C PRO A 221 7.99 12.53 32.49
N ALA A 222 8.22 11.32 32.00
CA ALA A 222 8.96 11.06 30.77
C ALA A 222 8.30 9.95 29.94
N PHE A 223 8.49 9.99 28.63
CA PHE A 223 8.03 8.95 27.70
C PHE A 223 9.10 8.69 26.64
N CYS A 224 9.01 7.56 25.96
CA CYS A 224 9.87 7.24 24.81
C CYS A 224 9.17 7.67 23.52
N GLY A 225 9.79 8.56 22.74
CA GLY A 225 9.22 9.07 21.50
C GLY A 225 10.06 10.17 20.86
N ASP A 226 9.45 10.89 19.92
CA ASP A 226 10.11 11.98 19.20
C ASP A 226 9.67 13.32 19.77
N LEU A 227 10.61 14.09 20.33
CA LEU A 227 10.34 15.39 20.93
C LEU A 227 9.73 16.39 19.93
N LEU A 228 10.21 16.43 18.68
CA LEU A 228 9.78 17.43 17.70
C LEU A 228 8.36 17.15 17.23
N TRP A 229 8.07 15.91 16.86
CA TRP A 229 6.71 15.52 16.43
C TRP A 229 5.70 15.59 17.56
N SER A 230 6.10 15.20 18.77
CA SER A 230 5.22 15.33 19.94
C SER A 230 4.96 16.80 20.27
N ALA A 231 5.98 17.66 20.20
CA ALA A 231 5.82 19.10 20.47
C ALA A 231 4.91 19.76 19.42
N GLU A 232 5.02 19.35 18.15
CA GLU A 232 4.13 19.82 17.09
C GLU A 232 2.67 19.37 17.33
N ALA A 233 2.45 18.11 17.72
CA ALA A 233 1.11 17.62 18.04
C ALA A 233 0.49 18.37 19.22
N VAL A 234 1.23 18.55 20.32
CA VAL A 234 0.77 19.31 21.49
C VAL A 234 0.57 20.79 21.13
N GLY A 235 1.48 21.37 20.34
CA GLY A 235 1.39 22.75 19.88
C GLY A 235 0.13 23.02 19.05
N ASN A 236 -0.26 22.07 18.19
CA ASN A 236 -1.52 22.16 17.43
C ASN A 236 -2.74 22.17 18.35
N ILE A 237 -2.74 21.36 19.41
CA ILE A 237 -3.82 21.35 20.41
C ILE A 237 -3.84 22.68 21.19
N LEU A 238 -2.69 23.14 21.67
CA LEU A 238 -2.57 24.41 22.42
C LEU A 238 -3.03 25.59 21.57
N LYS A 239 -2.66 25.64 20.29
CA LYS A 239 -3.12 26.66 19.34
C LYS A 239 -4.64 26.67 19.23
N ASN A 240 -5.25 25.49 19.08
CA ASN A 240 -6.70 25.34 19.02
C ASN A 240 -7.37 25.83 20.31
N CYS A 241 -6.81 25.49 21.48
CA CYS A 241 -7.29 26.00 22.77
C CYS A 241 -7.21 27.53 22.86
N MET A 242 -6.09 28.13 22.48
CA MET A 242 -5.88 29.59 22.48
C MET A 242 -6.87 30.32 21.55
N GLU A 243 -7.15 29.75 20.37
CA GLU A 243 -8.07 30.34 19.39
C GLU A 243 -9.53 30.35 19.88
N HIS A 244 -9.92 29.36 20.67
CA HIS A 244 -11.30 29.17 21.15
C HIS A 244 -11.55 29.56 22.62
N THR A 245 -10.50 29.84 23.39
CA THR A 245 -10.65 30.38 24.75
C THR A 245 -10.96 31.87 24.64
N PRO A 246 -12.06 32.35 25.26
CA PRO A 246 -12.47 33.76 25.21
C PRO A 246 -11.50 34.69 25.95
#